data_AF-A0A8J4KJM1-F1
#
_entry.id   AF-A0A8J4KJM1-F1
#
_cell.length_a   1.000
_cell.length_b   1.000
_cell.length_c   1.000
_cell.angle_alpha   90.00
_cell.angle_beta   90.00
_cell.angle_gamma   90.00
#
_symmetry.space_group_name_H-M   'P 1'
#
loop_
_entity.id
_entity.type
_entity.pdbx_description
1 polymer ?
#
loop_
_entity_poly.entity_id
_entity_poly.type
_entity_poly.pdbx_seq_one_letter_code
_entity_poly.pdbx_strand_id
1 'polypeptide(L)'
;AGDGDCGHTHARAARAIQEWVRTRPPPAAPAQLLSALADLLLEKMGGSSGVLYGLFLTAAARPLLNRNDLSMWADAMDAGIEAMQRNHGAGPAPGCASCPSRILSTPRFGSPPPRQSAEAAAEATRHMEAGAGRASYISSGQLLQPDPGAVAAAAVLRAVLEGLRS
;
A
#
# COMPACT_ATOMS: atom_id res chain seq x y z
N ALA A 1 4.77 2.70 -17.01
CA ALA A 1 5.86 1.75 -17.31
C ALA A 1 5.60 0.44 -16.58
N GLY A 2 6.12 -0.69 -17.08
CA GLY A 2 5.81 -2.05 -16.60
C GLY A 2 5.13 -2.92 -17.68
N ASP A 3 4.58 -4.06 -17.29
CA ASP A 3 3.84 -5.01 -18.15
C ASP A 3 2.34 -4.70 -18.26
N GLY A 4 1.87 -3.61 -17.64
CA GLY A 4 0.50 -3.12 -17.75
C GLY A 4 -0.52 -3.87 -16.89
N ASP A 5 -0.08 -4.78 -16.01
CA ASP A 5 -0.98 -5.63 -15.23
C ASP A 5 -1.47 -5.00 -13.90
N CYS A 6 -0.82 -3.92 -13.44
CA CYS A 6 -1.04 -3.37 -12.10
C CYS A 6 -2.50 -2.99 -11.83
N GLY A 7 -3.17 -2.39 -12.83
CA GLY A 7 -4.60 -2.07 -12.73
C GLY A 7 -5.48 -3.32 -12.61
N HIS A 8 -5.18 -4.38 -13.36
CA HIS A 8 -5.88 -5.66 -13.25
C HIS A 8 -5.64 -6.32 -11.89
N THR A 9 -4.41 -6.28 -11.38
CA THR A 9 -4.02 -6.80 -10.07
C THR A 9 -4.79 -6.11 -8.93
N HIS A 10 -4.87 -4.78 -8.93
CA HIS A 10 -5.65 -4.03 -7.94
C HIS A 10 -7.17 -4.23 -8.11
N ALA A 11 -7.68 -4.33 -9.34
CA ALA A 11 -9.08 -4.63 -9.58
C ALA A 11 -9.48 -6.03 -9.06
N ARG A 12 -8.61 -7.04 -9.20
CA ARG A 12 -8.83 -8.37 -8.61
C ARG A 12 -8.90 -8.31 -7.09
N ALA A 13 -7.95 -7.61 -6.46
CA ALA A 13 -7.94 -7.41 -5.01
C ALA A 13 -9.25 -6.74 -4.52
N ALA A 14 -9.67 -5.65 -5.15
CA ALA A 14 -10.89 -4.94 -4.77
C ALA A 14 -12.14 -5.84 -4.90
N ARG A 15 -12.26 -6.60 -5.98
CA ARG A 15 -13.37 -7.56 -6.16
C ARG A 15 -13.34 -8.68 -5.13
N ALA A 16 -12.16 -9.20 -4.81
CA ALA A 16 -12.00 -10.23 -3.78
C ALA A 16 -12.43 -9.72 -2.39
N ILE A 17 -12.05 -8.49 -2.02
CA ILE A 17 -12.48 -7.86 -0.77
C ILE A 17 -14.01 -7.66 -0.76
N GLN A 18 -14.59 -7.17 -1.85
CA GLN A 18 -16.05 -6.99 -1.93
C GLN A 18 -16.81 -8.30 -1.75
N GLU A 19 -16.36 -9.37 -2.40
CA GLU A 19 -16.96 -10.69 -2.27
C GLU A 19 -16.82 -11.25 -0.85
N TRP A 20 -15.63 -11.07 -0.26
CA TRP A 20 -15.36 -11.47 1.12
C TRP A 20 -16.30 -10.78 2.13
N VAL A 21 -16.52 -9.47 1.98
CA VAL A 21 -17.45 -8.71 2.85
C VAL A 21 -18.91 -9.15 2.64
N ARG A 22 -19.30 -9.56 1.43
CA ARG A 22 -20.65 -10.04 1.14
C ARG A 22 -20.93 -11.43 1.70
N THR A 23 -19.93 -12.29 1.70
CA THR A 23 -20.08 -13.71 2.06
C THR A 23 -20.01 -13.94 3.57
N ARG A 24 -19.37 -13.05 4.33
CA ARG A 24 -19.29 -13.15 5.78
C ARG A 24 -19.09 -11.79 6.46
N PRO A 25 -19.59 -11.61 7.69
CA PRO A 25 -19.31 -10.40 8.46
C PRO A 25 -17.79 -10.27 8.70
N PRO A 26 -17.20 -9.08 8.45
CA PRO A 26 -15.80 -8.83 8.80
C PRO A 26 -15.56 -8.97 10.30
N PRO A 27 -14.36 -9.40 10.74
CA PRO A 27 -14.01 -9.44 12.16
C PRO A 27 -14.15 -8.04 12.79
N ALA A 28 -14.75 -7.97 13.99
CA ALA A 28 -14.88 -6.71 14.72
C ALA A 28 -13.55 -6.21 15.30
N ALA A 29 -12.62 -7.13 15.60
CA ALA A 29 -11.29 -6.78 16.10
C ALA A 29 -10.38 -6.31 14.95
N PRO A 30 -9.82 -5.08 15.00
CA PRO A 30 -9.01 -4.54 13.91
C PRO A 30 -7.82 -5.40 13.52
N ALA A 31 -7.10 -5.97 14.48
CA ALA A 31 -5.99 -6.88 14.20
C ALA A 31 -6.44 -8.09 13.37
N GLN A 32 -7.57 -8.70 13.73
CA GLN A 32 -8.12 -9.86 12.99
C GLN A 32 -8.62 -9.45 11.60
N LEU A 33 -9.21 -8.27 11.47
CA LEU A 33 -9.62 -7.71 10.19
C LEU A 33 -8.41 -7.53 9.27
N LEU A 34 -7.34 -6.89 9.75
CA LEU A 34 -6.12 -6.67 8.97
C LEU A 34 -5.44 -7.98 8.59
N SER A 35 -5.35 -8.95 9.51
CA SER A 35 -4.82 -10.28 9.20
C SER A 35 -5.65 -11.01 8.14
N ALA A 36 -6.99 -10.99 8.25
CA ALA A 36 -7.86 -11.62 7.26
C ALA A 36 -7.74 -10.97 5.87
N LEU A 37 -7.59 -9.65 5.82
CA LEU A 37 -7.33 -8.93 4.57
C LEU A 37 -5.93 -9.27 4.01
N ALA A 38 -4.93 -9.43 4.87
CA ALA A 38 -3.59 -9.84 4.46
C ALA A 38 -3.61 -11.19 3.75
N ASP A 39 -4.24 -12.20 4.38
CA ASP A 39 -4.38 -13.54 3.82
C ASP A 39 -5.12 -13.51 2.48
N LEU A 40 -6.23 -12.76 2.41
CA LEU A 40 -7.02 -12.61 1.19
C LEU A 40 -6.21 -12.00 0.03
N LEU A 41 -5.42 -10.96 0.31
CA LEU A 41 -4.61 -10.29 -0.72
C LEU A 41 -3.42 -11.14 -1.16
N LEU A 42 -2.78 -11.87 -0.24
CA LEU A 42 -1.73 -12.83 -0.56
C LEU A 42 -2.25 -13.92 -1.51
N GLU A 43 -3.49 -14.37 -1.31
CA GLU A 43 -4.10 -15.42 -2.12
C GLU A 43 -4.64 -14.91 -3.47
N LYS A 44 -5.33 -13.76 -3.49
CA LYS A 44 -6.18 -13.35 -4.63
C LYS A 44 -5.61 -12.20 -5.49
N MET A 45 -4.71 -11.38 -4.95
CA MET A 45 -4.21 -10.22 -5.69
C MET A 45 -3.21 -10.64 -6.77
N GLY A 46 -2.26 -11.51 -6.40
CA GLY A 46 -1.15 -11.93 -7.24
C GLY A 46 -0.09 -10.84 -7.44
N GLY A 47 1.03 -11.23 -8.05
CA GLY A 47 2.16 -10.33 -8.31
C GLY A 47 2.89 -9.84 -7.05
N SER A 48 3.86 -8.94 -7.23
CA SER A 48 4.60 -8.34 -6.13
C SER A 48 3.72 -7.46 -5.23
N SER A 49 2.66 -6.86 -5.79
CA SER A 49 1.70 -6.07 -5.02
C SER A 49 0.98 -6.89 -3.96
N GLY A 50 0.54 -8.12 -4.26
CA GLY A 50 -0.10 -8.99 -3.27
C GLY A 50 0.79 -9.28 -2.06
N VAL A 51 2.08 -9.56 -2.30
CA VAL A 51 3.08 -9.76 -1.24
C VAL A 51 3.29 -8.48 -0.41
N LEU A 52 3.39 -7.33 -1.08
CA LEU A 52 3.58 -6.03 -0.44
C LEU A 52 2.41 -5.67 0.49
N TYR A 53 1.17 -5.73 -0.02
CA TYR A 53 -0.01 -5.42 0.80
C TYR A 53 -0.22 -6.47 1.89
N GLY A 54 0.02 -7.75 1.61
CA GLY A 54 -0.06 -8.81 2.62
C GLY A 54 0.91 -8.57 3.78
N LEU A 55 2.15 -8.22 3.46
CA LEU A 55 3.18 -7.90 4.46
C LEU A 55 2.84 -6.66 5.27
N PHE A 56 2.40 -5.59 4.59
CA PHE A 56 1.93 -4.36 5.24
C PHE A 56 0.83 -4.66 6.26
N LEU A 57 -0.23 -5.35 5.83
CA LEU A 57 -1.41 -5.64 6.66
C LEU A 57 -1.07 -6.59 7.81
N THR A 58 -0.22 -7.60 7.56
CA THR A 58 0.26 -8.52 8.60
C THR A 58 1.05 -7.80 9.69
N ALA A 59 1.91 -6.85 9.31
CA ALA A 59 2.67 -6.07 10.28
C ALA A 59 1.78 -5.05 11.01
N ALA A 60 0.88 -4.38 10.30
CA ALA A 60 -0.07 -3.42 10.84
C ALA A 60 -1.08 -4.06 11.83
N ALA A 61 -1.36 -5.36 11.71
CA ALA A 61 -2.21 -6.07 12.67
C ALA A 61 -1.60 -6.13 14.09
N ARG A 62 -0.26 -6.11 14.22
CA ARG A 62 0.42 -6.39 15.49
C ARG A 62 0.16 -5.33 16.57
N PRO A 63 0.29 -4.01 16.31
CA PRO A 63 0.01 -3.00 17.34
C PRO A 63 -1.45 -3.00 17.80
N LEU A 64 -2.36 -3.47 16.95
CA LEU A 64 -3.81 -3.48 17.19
C LEU A 64 -4.33 -4.71 17.94
N LEU A 65 -3.45 -5.62 18.39
CA LEU A 65 -3.86 -6.85 19.09
C LEU A 65 -4.55 -6.58 20.44
N ASN A 66 -4.12 -5.54 21.16
CA ASN A 66 -4.55 -5.30 22.54
C ASN A 66 -5.31 -3.98 22.71
N ARG A 67 -5.02 -2.97 21.89
CA ARG A 67 -5.59 -1.61 21.98
C ARG A 67 -5.98 -1.12 20.60
N ASN A 68 -7.01 -0.29 20.55
CA ASN A 68 -7.57 0.25 19.32
C ASN A 68 -7.83 1.75 19.47
N ASP A 69 -6.77 2.52 19.71
CA ASP A 69 -6.82 3.98 19.75
C ASP A 69 -5.95 4.56 18.63
N LEU A 70 -6.02 5.89 18.45
CA LEU A 70 -5.33 6.58 17.37
C LEU A 70 -3.81 6.36 17.38
N SER A 71 -3.20 6.21 18.58
CA SER A 71 -1.76 5.94 18.70
C SER A 71 -1.43 4.55 18.14
N MET A 72 -2.27 3.55 18.42
CA MET A 72 -2.06 2.20 17.91
C MET A 72 -2.27 2.11 16.40
N TRP A 73 -3.18 2.91 15.82
CA TRP A 73 -3.29 3.03 14.37
C TRP A 73 -2.08 3.72 13.73
N ALA A 74 -1.48 4.70 14.42
CA ALA A 74 -0.22 5.29 13.99
C ALA A 74 0.91 4.25 13.96
N ASP A 75 1.06 3.51 15.05
CA ASP A 75 2.06 2.44 15.17
C ASP A 75 1.81 1.32 14.15
N ALA A 76 0.54 1.00 13.85
CA ALA A 76 0.17 0.02 12.83
C ALA A 76 0.62 0.44 11.42
N MET A 77 0.41 1.72 11.08
CA MET A 77 0.86 2.27 9.80
C MET A 77 2.38 2.24 9.69
N ASP A 78 3.08 2.68 10.72
CA ASP A 78 4.55 2.66 10.77
C ASP A 78 5.08 1.23 10.65
N ALA A 79 4.51 0.28 11.39
CA ALA A 79 4.90 -1.14 11.31
C ALA A 79 4.68 -1.74 9.90
N GLY A 80 3.57 -1.39 9.26
CA GLY A 80 3.27 -1.82 7.89
C GLY A 80 4.28 -1.26 6.88
N ILE A 81 4.59 0.04 6.97
CA ILE A 81 5.56 0.72 6.10
C ILE A 81 6.93 0.10 6.25
N GLU A 82 7.38 -0.05 7.50
CA GLU A 82 8.69 -0.59 7.82
C GLU A 82 8.82 -2.04 7.30
N ALA A 83 7.78 -2.85 7.45
CA ALA A 83 7.77 -4.22 6.93
C ALA A 83 7.92 -4.23 5.40
N MET A 84 7.17 -3.41 4.67
CA MET A 84 7.34 -3.26 3.22
C MET A 84 8.76 -2.84 2.85
N GLN A 85 9.36 -1.89 3.57
CA GLN A 85 10.73 -1.42 3.31
C GLN A 85 11.77 -2.53 3.55
N ARG A 86 11.66 -3.27 4.66
CA ARG A 86 12.62 -4.35 5.02
C ARG A 86 12.69 -5.45 3.97
N ASN A 87 11.57 -5.85 3.39
CA ASN A 87 11.52 -6.89 2.36
C ASN A 87 11.94 -6.41 0.96
N HIS A 88 12.35 -5.14 0.79
CA HIS A 88 12.83 -4.59 -0.48
C HIS A 88 14.34 -4.34 -0.52
N GLY A 89 15.09 -4.87 0.46
CA GLY A 89 16.56 -4.72 0.54
C GLY A 89 16.95 -3.47 1.32
N ALA A 90 17.77 -3.65 2.35
CA ALA A 90 18.26 -2.58 3.20
C ALA A 90 19.25 -1.67 2.45
N GLY A 91 18.86 -0.42 2.22
CA GLY A 91 19.76 0.65 1.81
C GLY A 91 19.00 1.90 1.36
N PRO A 92 19.57 3.11 1.52
CA PRO A 92 19.06 4.33 0.90
C PRO A 92 19.35 4.29 -0.61
N ALA A 93 18.80 3.31 -1.32
CA ALA A 93 18.86 3.26 -2.77
C ALA A 93 17.79 4.23 -3.31
N PRO A 94 18.18 5.29 -4.03
CA PRO A 94 17.23 6.20 -4.62
C PRO A 94 16.53 5.44 -5.75
N GLY A 95 15.22 5.23 -5.65
CA GLY A 95 14.46 4.85 -6.83
C GLY A 95 13.41 3.75 -6.73
N CYS A 96 12.90 3.33 -5.57
CA CYS A 96 11.66 2.52 -5.64
C CYS A 96 10.45 3.41 -5.98
N ALA A 97 10.35 3.84 -7.24
CA ALA A 97 9.14 4.44 -7.82
C ALA A 97 7.97 3.45 -7.72
N SER A 98 8.23 2.14 -7.86
CA SER A 98 7.28 1.02 -7.75
C SER A 98 6.79 0.69 -6.33
N CYS A 99 7.26 1.39 -5.30
CA CYS A 99 6.93 1.04 -3.92
C CYS A 99 5.86 1.96 -3.33
N PRO A 100 4.72 1.41 -2.88
CA PRO A 100 3.76 2.09 -2.01
C PRO A 100 4.40 2.71 -0.76
N SER A 101 5.56 2.20 -0.33
CA SER A 101 6.24 2.59 0.90
C SER A 101 6.62 4.08 0.95
N ARG A 102 7.00 4.72 -0.16
CA ARG A 102 7.34 6.16 -0.17
C ARG A 102 6.12 7.06 0.01
N ILE A 103 4.99 6.70 -0.59
CA ILE A 103 3.71 7.41 -0.40
C ILE A 103 3.25 7.30 1.04
N LEU A 104 3.44 6.14 1.64
CA LEU A 104 3.03 5.90 3.02
C LEU A 104 4.02 6.50 4.04
N SER A 105 5.26 6.82 3.64
CA SER A 105 6.30 7.41 4.51
C SER A 105 6.15 8.93 4.74
N THR A 106 5.17 9.61 4.14
CA THR A 106 4.89 11.05 4.36
C THR A 106 3.75 11.29 5.35
N PRO A 107 3.85 12.32 6.20
CA PRO A 107 4.33 12.25 7.58
C PRO A 107 3.42 11.46 8.55
N ARG A 108 3.99 11.13 9.73
CA ARG A 108 3.39 10.44 10.89
C ARG A 108 1.89 10.65 11.06
N PHE A 109 1.18 9.53 11.24
CA PHE A 109 -0.22 9.50 11.68
C PHE A 109 -0.35 10.34 12.96
N GLY A 110 -1.03 11.48 12.87
CA GLY A 110 -1.07 12.53 13.90
C GLY A 110 -1.29 13.93 13.32
N SER A 111 -0.92 14.13 12.06
CA SER A 111 -1.58 15.05 11.14
C SER A 111 -2.02 14.25 9.91
N PRO A 112 -3.18 14.48 9.29
CA PRO A 112 -3.48 13.79 8.04
C PRO A 112 -2.36 14.18 7.06
N PRO A 113 -1.66 13.24 6.38
CA PRO A 113 -1.10 13.60 5.10
C PRO A 113 -2.31 14.11 4.30
N PRO A 114 -2.38 15.40 3.93
CA PRO A 114 -3.50 15.88 3.15
C PRO A 114 -3.58 14.97 1.93
N ARG A 115 -4.77 14.59 1.45
CA ARG A 115 -4.90 13.74 0.23
C ARG A 115 -3.97 14.19 -0.90
N GLN A 116 -3.80 15.50 -1.02
CA GLN A 116 -2.84 16.16 -1.89
C GLN A 116 -1.39 15.66 -1.72
N SER A 117 -0.94 15.35 -0.52
CA SER A 117 0.40 14.81 -0.25
C SER A 117 0.59 13.40 -0.83
N ALA A 118 -0.41 12.53 -0.77
CA ALA A 118 -0.30 11.17 -1.30
C ALA A 118 -0.43 11.15 -2.83
N GLU A 119 -1.34 11.94 -3.39
CA GLU A 119 -1.47 12.13 -4.84
C GLU A 119 -0.23 12.83 -5.42
N ALA A 120 0.30 13.87 -4.75
CA ALA A 120 1.54 14.52 -5.16
C ALA A 120 2.76 13.60 -5.02
N ALA A 121 2.82 12.76 -3.98
CA ALA A 121 3.87 11.76 -3.84
C ALA A 121 3.80 10.69 -4.95
N ALA A 122 2.60 10.28 -5.36
CA ALA A 122 2.42 9.42 -6.53
C ALA A 122 2.87 10.13 -7.82
N GLU A 123 2.47 11.38 -8.03
CA GLU A 123 2.82 12.15 -9.22
C GLU A 123 4.33 12.39 -9.34
N ALA A 124 5.00 12.67 -8.22
CA ALA A 124 6.45 12.88 -8.17
C ALA A 124 7.25 11.67 -8.66
N THR A 125 6.69 10.45 -8.64
CA THR A 125 7.36 9.25 -9.17
C THR A 125 7.57 9.30 -10.68
N ARG A 126 6.84 10.14 -11.42
CA ARG A 126 7.03 10.34 -12.88
C ARG A 126 8.46 10.71 -13.24
N HIS A 127 9.14 11.47 -12.39
CA HIS A 127 10.49 11.97 -12.65
C HIS A 127 11.59 11.14 -11.99
N MET A 128 11.25 9.98 -11.42
CA MET A 128 12.18 9.14 -10.67
C MET A 128 12.67 7.95 -11.50
N GLU A 129 13.92 7.59 -11.30
CA GLU A 129 14.47 6.33 -11.78
C GLU A 129 13.89 5.14 -11.00
N ALA A 130 13.45 4.11 -11.72
CA ALA A 130 13.00 2.87 -11.11
C ALA A 130 14.21 1.99 -10.75
N GLY A 131 14.53 1.89 -9.47
CA GLY A 131 15.53 1.02 -8.88
C GLY A 131 15.01 -0.38 -8.49
N ALA A 132 13.71 -0.66 -8.63
CA ALA A 132 13.12 -1.97 -8.35
C ALA A 132 11.83 -2.21 -9.16
N GLY A 133 11.41 -3.49 -9.23
CA GLY A 133 10.21 -3.93 -9.94
C GLY A 133 10.38 -3.98 -11.45
N ARG A 134 9.30 -4.32 -12.19
CA ARG A 134 9.36 -4.43 -13.66
C ARG A 134 9.67 -3.11 -14.38
N ALA A 135 9.47 -1.98 -13.70
CA ALA A 135 9.83 -0.66 -14.21
C ALA A 135 11.35 -0.42 -14.27
N SER A 136 12.16 -1.14 -13.48
CA SER A 136 13.63 -1.01 -13.52
C SER A 136 14.26 -1.65 -14.75
N TYR A 137 13.49 -2.41 -15.54
CA TYR A 137 13.96 -3.00 -16.80
C TYR A 137 13.99 -1.99 -17.96
N ILE A 138 13.47 -0.78 -17.76
CA ILE A 138 13.31 0.24 -18.80
C ILE A 138 14.09 1.48 -18.38
N SER A 139 14.78 2.12 -19.33
CA SER A 139 15.54 3.34 -19.05
C SER A 139 14.64 4.49 -18.61
N SER A 140 15.14 5.34 -17.72
CA SER A 140 14.42 6.47 -17.12
C SER A 140 13.84 7.46 -18.11
N GLY A 141 14.48 7.64 -19.26
CA GLY A 141 13.97 8.47 -20.36
C GLY A 141 12.65 7.99 -20.97
N GLN A 142 12.16 6.79 -20.63
CA GLN A 142 10.87 6.25 -21.10
C GLN A 142 9.80 6.18 -19.99
N LEU A 143 10.13 6.59 -18.76
CA LEU A 143 9.17 6.65 -17.64
C LEU A 143 8.37 7.96 -17.69
N LEU A 144 7.51 8.14 -18.69
CA LEU A 144 6.72 9.37 -18.88
C LEU A 144 5.47 9.45 -17.98
N GLN A 145 5.17 8.42 -17.21
CA GLN A 145 3.96 8.28 -16.41
C GLN A 145 4.33 7.98 -14.95
N PRO A 146 3.52 8.42 -13.98
CA PRO A 146 3.71 8.06 -12.59
C PRO A 146 3.66 6.53 -12.42
N ASP A 147 4.31 6.07 -11.37
CA ASP A 147 4.33 4.66 -11.04
C ASP A 147 2.92 4.14 -10.71
N PRO A 148 2.48 3.05 -11.34
CA PRO A 148 1.11 2.56 -11.15
C PRO A 148 0.86 2.00 -9.75
N GLY A 149 1.86 1.45 -9.06
CA GLY A 149 1.74 1.00 -7.68
C GLY A 149 1.62 2.18 -6.71
N ALA A 150 2.33 3.26 -6.99
CA ALA A 150 2.25 4.51 -6.26
C ALA A 150 0.86 5.16 -6.43
N VAL A 151 0.38 5.28 -7.67
CA VAL A 151 -0.98 5.77 -7.96
C VAL A 151 -2.05 4.92 -7.25
N ALA A 152 -1.91 3.59 -7.25
CA ALA A 152 -2.85 2.71 -6.58
C ALA A 152 -2.84 2.90 -5.05
N ALA A 153 -1.67 3.03 -4.43
CA ALA A 153 -1.55 3.29 -3.00
C ALA A 153 -2.20 4.63 -2.59
N ALA A 154 -2.01 5.68 -3.40
CA ALA A 154 -2.69 6.97 -3.19
C ALA A 154 -4.21 6.84 -3.29
N ALA A 155 -4.71 6.07 -4.28
CA ALA A 155 -6.14 5.81 -4.42
C ALA A 155 -6.72 5.04 -3.22
N VAL A 156 -6.00 4.04 -2.70
CA VAL A 156 -6.39 3.30 -1.48
C VAL A 156 -6.45 4.24 -0.28
N LEU A 157 -5.42 5.05 -0.05
CA LEU A 157 -5.41 6.00 1.07
C LEU A 157 -6.54 7.02 0.97
N ARG A 158 -6.80 7.53 -0.24
CA ARG A 158 -7.94 8.42 -0.49
C ARG A 158 -9.26 7.75 -0.10
N ALA A 159 -9.49 6.51 -0.52
CA ALA A 159 -10.71 5.77 -0.20
C ALA A 159 -10.88 5.54 1.31
N VAL A 160 -9.79 5.22 2.03
CA VAL A 160 -9.81 5.09 3.50
C VAL A 160 -10.20 6.42 4.16
N LEU A 161 -9.59 7.54 3.73
CA LEU A 161 -9.91 8.87 4.24
C LEU A 161 -11.34 9.33 3.88
N GLU A 162 -11.96 8.80 2.83
CA GLU A 162 -13.39 9.00 2.52
C GLU A 162 -14.25 8.24 3.51
N GLY A 163 -13.96 6.96 3.71
CA GLY A 163 -14.70 6.09 4.63
C GLY A 163 -14.63 6.51 6.11
N LEU A 164 -13.57 7.19 6.54
CA LEU A 164 -13.47 7.73 7.90
C LEU A 164 -14.33 8.99 8.13
N ARG A 165 -14.86 9.61 7.07
CA ARG A 165 -15.70 10.83 7.15
C ARG A 165 -17.19 10.54 7.01
N SER A 166 -17.55 9.35 6.56
CA SER A 166 -18.91 8.84 6.39
C SER A 166 -19.40 8.12 7.66
#